data_AF-Q2TW85-F1
#
_entry.id   AF-Q2TW85-F1
#
_cell.length_a   1.000
_cell.length_b   1.000
_cell.length_c   1.000
_cell.angle_alpha   90.00
_cell.angle_beta   90.00
_cell.angle_gamma   90.00
#
_symmetry.space_group_name_H-M   'P 1'
#
loop_
_entity.id
_entity.type
_entity.pdbx_description
1 polymer ?
#
loop_
_entity_poly.entity_id
_entity_poly.type
_entity_poly.pdbx_seq_one_letter_code
_entity_poly.pdbx_strand_id
1 'polypeptide(L)'
;MAELICSVGGQGIASGFRDAISLAWRLTLLCHHHPTTPRFHEQVLAAWYQERKQQLEKSLASTIENGKFVCEAHFGKILVRDWYLWLVQLVPSWKRHLQLGQRKDGLIRYVHSEGMPFLPELNGGLNLPQVFCKDMNGKVFFTDDVIFRCKQTSIFRLFVYMRNDEELAFTRTVLRAVEELSRGEFAADHVPFVIEKITKHGAENDTNLFQIASAEEFARSPLCRGRPEPTYYEPFLIRREVRARYIIVRPDRIVFAACEDEQSLKTAIGRIKDILRC
;
A
#
# COMPACT_ATOMS: atom_id res chain seq x y z
N MET A 1 -20.23 -4.34 -15.49
CA MET A 1 -21.20 -5.09 -14.67
C MET A 1 -20.82 -4.88 -13.22
N ALA A 2 -21.65 -4.22 -12.42
CA ALA A 2 -21.44 -4.10 -10.98
C ALA A 2 -22.13 -5.29 -10.31
N GLU A 3 -21.36 -6.23 -9.77
CA GLU A 3 -21.92 -7.41 -9.09
C GLU A 3 -22.14 -7.12 -7.61
N LEU A 4 -23.32 -7.49 -7.11
CA LEU A 4 -23.73 -7.31 -5.73
C LEU A 4 -23.15 -8.45 -4.88
N ILE A 5 -22.21 -8.15 -3.98
CA ILE A 5 -21.70 -9.10 -2.98
C ILE A 5 -22.53 -8.95 -1.71
N CYS A 6 -22.94 -10.07 -1.10
CA CYS A 6 -23.61 -10.08 0.20
C CYS A 6 -22.81 -9.30 1.25
N SER A 7 -23.43 -8.36 1.96
CA SER A 7 -22.73 -7.40 2.82
C SER A 7 -22.28 -7.98 4.16
N VAL A 8 -21.37 -8.95 4.14
CA VAL A 8 -20.69 -9.42 5.35
C VAL A 8 -19.48 -8.51 5.60
N GLY A 9 -19.46 -7.80 6.73
CA GLY A 9 -18.28 -7.04 7.19
C GLY A 9 -17.91 -5.79 6.37
N GLY A 10 -18.85 -5.17 5.65
CA GLY A 10 -18.61 -3.90 4.92
C GLY A 10 -17.78 -4.04 3.63
N GLN A 11 -17.58 -5.27 3.14
CA GLN A 11 -16.72 -5.56 1.99
C GLN A 11 -17.19 -4.89 0.68
N GLY A 12 -18.50 -4.78 0.45
CA GLY A 12 -19.05 -4.18 -0.77
C GLY A 12 -18.66 -2.71 -0.96
N ILE A 13 -18.78 -1.89 0.10
CA ILE A 13 -18.40 -0.47 0.05
C ILE A 13 -16.89 -0.32 -0.11
N ALA A 14 -16.11 -1.07 0.66
CA ALA A 14 -14.65 -1.02 0.57
C ALA A 14 -14.13 -1.46 -0.80
N SER A 15 -14.77 -2.45 -1.43
CA SER A 15 -14.47 -2.87 -2.81
C SER A 15 -14.82 -1.77 -3.80
N GLY A 16 -16.00 -1.14 -3.67
CA GLY A 16 -16.42 -0.06 -4.56
C GLY A 16 -15.46 1.13 -4.55
N PHE A 17 -15.00 1.57 -3.38
CA PHE A 17 -14.00 2.63 -3.28
C PHE A 17 -12.65 2.25 -3.91
N ARG A 18 -12.18 1.01 -3.68
CA ARG A 18 -10.95 0.52 -4.30
C ARG A 18 -11.05 0.49 -5.82
N ASP A 19 -12.17 0.01 -6.35
CA ASP A 19 -12.44 -0.03 -7.79
C ASP A 19 -12.45 1.39 -8.39
N ALA A 20 -13.11 2.33 -7.72
CA ALA A 20 -13.20 3.72 -8.16
C ALA A 20 -11.84 4.40 -8.19
N ILE A 21 -11.01 4.26 -7.14
CA ILE A 21 -9.67 4.85 -7.08
C ILE A 21 -8.77 4.21 -8.14
N SER A 22 -8.80 2.89 -8.27
CA SER A 22 -8.04 2.12 -9.27
C SER A 22 -8.39 2.54 -10.71
N LEU A 23 -9.67 2.82 -10.98
CA LEU A 23 -10.10 3.32 -12.29
C LEU A 23 -9.73 4.80 -12.49
N ALA A 24 -9.92 5.64 -11.48
CA ALA A 24 -9.76 7.08 -11.58
C ALA A 24 -8.36 7.49 -12.05
N TRP A 25 -7.30 6.93 -11.47
CA TRP A 25 -5.94 7.29 -11.89
C TRP A 25 -5.61 6.82 -13.30
N ARG A 26 -6.18 5.70 -13.75
CA ARG A 26 -6.05 5.21 -15.13
C ARG A 26 -6.80 6.10 -16.12
N LEU A 27 -7.97 6.61 -15.74
CA LEU A 27 -8.66 7.62 -16.55
C LEU A 27 -7.85 8.91 -16.62
N THR A 28 -7.27 9.35 -15.51
CA THR A 28 -6.35 10.50 -15.47
C THR A 28 -5.15 10.29 -16.40
N LEU A 29 -4.59 9.07 -16.44
CA LEU A 29 -3.53 8.69 -17.38
C LEU A 29 -4.01 8.85 -18.83
N LEU A 30 -5.17 8.28 -19.18
CA LEU A 30 -5.75 8.32 -20.52
C LEU A 30 -6.18 9.72 -20.98
N CYS A 31 -6.54 10.61 -20.05
CA CYS A 31 -6.95 11.98 -20.37
C CYS A 31 -5.75 12.92 -20.55
N HIS A 32 -4.69 12.78 -19.75
CA HIS A 32 -3.51 13.65 -19.86
C HIS A 32 -2.53 13.20 -20.95
N HIS A 33 -2.46 11.90 -21.19
CA HIS A 33 -1.59 11.32 -22.20
C HIS A 33 -2.47 10.83 -23.33
N HIS A 34 -2.49 11.58 -24.43
CA HIS A 34 -3.16 11.16 -25.66
C HIS A 34 -2.29 10.13 -26.34
N PRO A 35 -2.68 8.85 -26.30
CA PRO A 35 -1.75 7.84 -26.67
C PRO A 35 -1.59 7.81 -28.18
N THR A 36 -0.33 7.74 -28.64
CA THR A 36 -0.05 7.63 -30.09
C THR A 36 -0.37 6.22 -30.59
N THR A 37 -0.48 5.26 -29.66
CA THR A 37 -0.75 3.85 -29.95
C THR A 37 -2.26 3.58 -30.05
N PRO A 38 -2.75 3.03 -31.19
CA PRO A 38 -4.13 2.60 -31.30
C PRO A 38 -4.42 1.49 -30.26
N ARG A 39 -5.60 1.55 -29.62
CA ARG A 39 -6.07 0.60 -28.58
C ARG A 39 -5.36 0.62 -27.21
N PHE A 40 -4.53 1.62 -26.92
CA PHE A 40 -3.94 1.75 -25.58
C PHE A 40 -4.99 1.80 -24.46
N HIS A 41 -6.10 2.50 -24.69
CA HIS A 41 -7.21 2.56 -23.74
C HIS A 41 -7.84 1.18 -23.49
N GLU A 42 -7.96 0.32 -24.50
CA GLU A 42 -8.47 -1.05 -24.34
C GLU A 42 -7.53 -1.87 -23.46
N GLN A 43 -6.20 -1.73 -23.66
CA GLN A 43 -5.20 -2.43 -22.85
C GLN A 43 -5.24 -1.99 -21.38
N VAL A 44 -5.30 -0.68 -21.12
CA VAL A 44 -5.37 -0.13 -19.75
C VAL A 44 -6.66 -0.58 -19.03
N LEU A 45 -7.80 -0.56 -19.73
CA LEU A 45 -9.08 -0.98 -19.17
C LEU A 45 -9.18 -2.51 -19.00
N ALA A 46 -8.59 -3.28 -19.92
CA ALA A 46 -8.48 -4.73 -19.78
C ALA A 46 -7.62 -5.11 -18.57
N ALA A 47 -6.48 -4.43 -18.37
CA ALA A 47 -5.64 -4.62 -17.20
C ALA A 47 -6.36 -4.28 -15.89
N TRP A 48 -7.12 -3.17 -15.86
CA TRP A 48 -7.99 -2.83 -14.73
C TRP A 48 -9.01 -3.93 -14.44
N TYR A 49 -9.66 -4.46 -15.48
CA TYR A 49 -10.63 -5.54 -15.33
C TYR A 49 -9.99 -6.80 -14.73
N GLN A 50 -8.77 -7.17 -15.17
CA GLN A 50 -8.05 -8.31 -14.60
C GLN A 50 -7.69 -8.10 -13.13
N GLU A 51 -7.21 -6.92 -12.74
CA GLU A 51 -6.94 -6.60 -11.32
C GLU A 51 -8.20 -6.71 -10.47
N ARG A 52 -9.32 -6.14 -10.94
CA ARG A 52 -10.61 -6.21 -10.27
C ARG A 52 -11.10 -7.64 -10.12
N LYS A 53 -10.98 -8.46 -11.17
CA LYS A 53 -11.42 -9.85 -11.17
C LYS A 53 -10.72 -10.64 -10.05
N GLN A 54 -9.40 -10.44 -9.86
CA GLN A 54 -8.67 -11.09 -8.77
C GLN A 54 -9.17 -10.68 -7.38
N GLN A 55 -9.54 -9.41 -7.18
CA GLN A 55 -10.11 -8.95 -5.90
C GLN A 55 -11.49 -9.54 -5.64
N LEU A 56 -12.32 -9.58 -6.69
CA LEU A 56 -13.67 -10.10 -6.65
C LEU A 56 -13.69 -11.59 -6.31
N GLU A 57 -12.87 -12.39 -6.98
CA GLU A 57 -12.76 -13.83 -6.73
C GLU A 57 -12.34 -14.12 -5.28
N LYS A 58 -11.35 -13.39 -4.76
CA LYS A 58 -10.91 -13.52 -3.35
C LYS A 58 -12.02 -13.15 -2.36
N SER A 59 -12.73 -12.05 -2.64
CA SER A 59 -13.81 -11.57 -1.77
C SER A 59 -15.02 -12.52 -1.79
N LEU A 60 -15.37 -13.04 -2.97
CA LEU A 60 -16.45 -14.00 -3.17
C LEU A 60 -16.13 -15.33 -2.47
N ALA A 61 -14.93 -15.86 -2.67
CA ALA A 61 -14.50 -17.12 -2.04
C ALA A 61 -14.65 -17.06 -0.52
N SER A 62 -14.19 -15.97 0.10
CA SER A 62 -14.31 -15.83 1.54
C SER A 62 -15.74 -15.49 2.02
N THR A 63 -16.54 -14.79 1.22
CA THR A 63 -17.97 -14.60 1.53
C THR A 63 -18.73 -15.92 1.52
N ILE A 64 -18.44 -16.80 0.56
CA ILE A 64 -19.02 -18.15 0.50
C ILE A 64 -18.57 -18.98 1.70
N GLU A 65 -17.29 -18.92 2.07
CA GLU A 65 -16.76 -19.61 3.25
C GLU A 65 -17.43 -19.13 4.55
N ASN A 66 -17.54 -17.82 4.75
CA ASN A 66 -18.24 -17.23 5.89
C ASN A 66 -19.72 -17.59 5.90
N GLY A 67 -20.38 -17.60 4.73
CA GLY A 67 -21.78 -18.01 4.58
C GLY A 67 -21.99 -19.47 4.96
N LYS A 68 -21.12 -20.37 4.50
CA LYS A 68 -21.14 -21.79 4.91
C LYS A 68 -20.92 -21.94 6.42
N PHE A 69 -20.06 -21.13 7.01
CA PHE A 69 -19.77 -21.18 8.45
C PHE A 69 -20.93 -20.69 9.33
N VAL A 70 -21.64 -19.64 8.90
CA VAL A 70 -22.73 -19.01 9.66
C VAL A 70 -24.07 -19.71 9.42
N CYS A 71 -24.40 -20.08 8.19
CA CYS A 71 -25.69 -20.63 7.80
C CYS A 71 -25.75 -22.18 7.84
N GLU A 72 -24.80 -22.83 8.51
CA GLU A 72 -24.82 -24.29 8.68
C GLU A 72 -26.02 -24.71 9.54
N ALA A 73 -26.91 -25.53 8.99
CA ALA A 73 -28.14 -25.96 9.66
C ALA A 73 -27.97 -27.26 10.48
N HIS A 74 -26.85 -27.97 10.30
CA HIS A 74 -26.62 -29.25 10.95
C HIS A 74 -26.21 -29.07 12.42
N PHE A 75 -27.08 -29.48 13.35
CA PHE A 75 -26.87 -29.32 14.81
C PHE A 75 -25.54 -29.85 15.33
N GLY A 76 -25.10 -31.03 14.88
CA GLY A 76 -23.82 -31.60 15.30
C GLY A 76 -22.61 -30.76 14.90
N LYS A 77 -22.68 -30.07 13.75
CA LYS A 77 -21.59 -29.18 13.30
C LYS A 77 -21.58 -27.87 14.10
N ILE A 78 -22.77 -27.37 14.46
CA ILE A 78 -22.92 -26.19 15.33
C ILE A 78 -22.29 -26.46 16.70
N LEU A 79 -22.58 -27.60 17.32
CA LEU A 79 -21.99 -27.95 18.61
C LEU A 79 -20.47 -28.03 18.55
N VAL A 80 -19.91 -28.74 17.54
CA VAL A 80 -18.45 -28.85 17.37
C VAL A 80 -17.82 -27.47 17.14
N ARG A 81 -18.46 -26.62 16.33
CA ARG A 81 -18.01 -25.25 16.07
C ARG A 81 -17.96 -24.43 17.35
N ASP A 82 -19.03 -24.46 18.15
CA ASP A 82 -19.13 -23.63 19.34
C ASP A 82 -18.11 -24.07 20.41
N TRP A 83 -17.93 -25.39 20.58
CA TRP A 83 -16.85 -25.95 21.41
C TRP A 83 -15.46 -25.58 20.92
N TYR A 84 -15.23 -25.66 19.60
CA TYR A 84 -13.96 -25.25 18.99
C TYR A 84 -13.66 -23.77 19.22
N LEU A 85 -14.63 -22.88 18.98
CA LEU A 85 -14.47 -21.44 19.20
C LEU A 85 -14.23 -21.12 20.67
N TRP A 86 -14.89 -21.82 21.60
CA TRP A 86 -14.63 -21.68 23.02
C TRP A 86 -13.19 -22.08 23.38
N LEU A 87 -12.71 -23.21 22.86
CA LEU A 87 -11.36 -23.69 23.11
C LEU A 87 -10.31 -22.73 22.51
N VAL A 88 -10.53 -22.22 21.30
CA VAL A 88 -9.67 -21.23 20.64
C VAL A 88 -9.53 -19.94 21.48
N GLN A 89 -10.55 -19.56 22.26
CA GLN A 89 -10.47 -18.38 23.12
C GLN A 89 -9.51 -18.55 24.32
N LEU A 90 -9.20 -19.79 24.73
CA LEU A 90 -8.32 -20.08 25.88
C LEU A 90 -6.84 -19.82 25.58
N VAL A 91 -6.44 -19.98 24.31
CA VAL A 91 -5.06 -19.76 23.89
C VAL A 91 -4.96 -18.39 23.19
N PRO A 92 -4.29 -17.38 23.78
CA PRO A 92 -4.21 -16.04 23.21
C PRO A 92 -3.70 -16.01 21.77
N SER A 93 -2.76 -16.89 21.41
CA SER A 93 -2.23 -17.02 20.05
C SER A 93 -3.26 -17.54 19.05
N TRP A 94 -4.13 -18.48 19.45
CA TRP A 94 -5.18 -19.01 18.56
C TRP A 94 -6.32 -18.02 18.42
N LYS A 95 -6.71 -17.37 19.52
CA LYS A 95 -7.63 -16.23 19.49
C LYS A 95 -7.12 -15.14 18.54
N ARG A 96 -5.84 -14.79 18.61
CA ARG A 96 -5.21 -13.83 17.69
C ARG A 96 -5.27 -14.31 16.24
N HIS A 97 -4.94 -15.58 15.99
CA HIS A 97 -5.02 -16.15 14.63
C HIS A 97 -6.45 -16.05 14.06
N LEU A 98 -7.46 -16.31 14.88
CA LEU A 98 -8.87 -16.17 14.50
C LEU A 98 -9.27 -14.70 14.27
N GLN A 99 -8.82 -13.78 15.13
CA GLN A 99 -9.06 -12.34 15.00
C GLN A 99 -8.43 -11.70 13.76
N LEU A 100 -7.30 -12.26 13.28
CA LEU A 100 -6.69 -11.82 12.03
C LEU A 100 -7.63 -12.08 10.83
N GLY A 101 -8.47 -13.10 10.89
CA GLY A 101 -9.43 -13.41 9.82
C GLY A 101 -8.74 -13.51 8.46
N GLN A 102 -9.26 -12.81 7.44
CA GLN A 102 -8.64 -12.72 6.11
C GLN A 102 -7.28 -11.99 6.09
N ARG A 103 -6.94 -11.21 7.13
CA ARG A 103 -5.64 -10.53 7.23
C ARG A 103 -4.50 -11.51 7.55
N LYS A 104 -4.82 -12.78 7.86
CA LYS A 104 -3.84 -13.84 8.10
C LYS A 104 -3.01 -14.18 6.86
N ASP A 105 -3.60 -14.02 5.67
CA ASP A 105 -2.96 -14.33 4.38
C ASP A 105 -1.99 -13.21 3.93
N GLY A 106 -1.74 -12.24 4.81
CA GLY A 106 -0.82 -11.13 4.58
C GLY A 106 -1.47 -9.98 3.82
N LEU A 107 -0.61 -9.12 3.27
CA LEU A 107 -1.06 -8.01 2.45
C LEU A 107 -1.58 -8.51 1.10
N ILE A 108 -2.60 -7.84 0.58
CA ILE A 108 -3.14 -8.15 -0.74
C ILE A 108 -2.03 -7.95 -1.77
N ARG A 109 -1.71 -9.02 -2.50
CA ARG A 109 -0.81 -9.01 -3.65
C ARG A 109 -1.56 -9.45 -4.90
N TYR A 110 -1.39 -8.69 -5.97
CA TYR A 110 -1.85 -9.07 -7.30
C TYR A 110 -0.90 -10.04 -7.96
N VAL A 111 -1.47 -11.03 -8.64
CA VAL A 111 -0.73 -11.89 -9.55
C VAL A 111 -0.58 -11.14 -10.86
N HIS A 112 0.67 -10.96 -11.29
CA HIS A 112 0.96 -10.24 -12.53
C HIS A 112 0.34 -10.94 -13.74
N SER A 113 -0.20 -10.17 -14.65
CA SER A 113 -0.62 -10.59 -15.98
C SER A 113 -0.18 -9.53 -16.99
N GLU A 114 -0.08 -9.90 -18.26
CA GLU A 114 0.35 -8.98 -19.31
C GLU A 114 -0.53 -7.71 -19.34
N GLY A 115 0.11 -6.56 -19.46
CA GLY A 115 -0.55 -5.24 -19.45
C GLY A 115 -0.81 -4.64 -18.06
N MET A 116 -0.51 -5.34 -16.96
CA MET A 116 -0.67 -4.74 -15.62
C MET A 116 0.40 -3.68 -15.33
N PRO A 117 0.01 -2.51 -14.77
CA PRO A 117 0.93 -1.41 -14.53
C PRO A 117 1.65 -1.57 -13.19
N PHE A 118 2.51 -2.59 -13.08
CA PHE A 118 3.49 -2.77 -12.00
C PHE A 118 4.58 -3.76 -12.44
N LEU A 119 5.75 -3.70 -11.80
CA LEU A 119 6.91 -4.50 -12.16
C LEU A 119 7.07 -5.68 -11.19
N PRO A 120 6.71 -6.92 -11.59
CA PRO A 120 6.79 -8.08 -10.69
C PRO A 120 8.23 -8.39 -10.26
N GLU A 121 9.20 -8.16 -11.16
CA GLU A 121 10.64 -8.33 -10.91
C GLU A 121 11.16 -7.42 -9.78
N LEU A 122 10.52 -6.27 -9.59
CA LEU A 122 10.85 -5.27 -8.55
C LEU A 122 9.82 -5.30 -7.41
N ASN A 123 9.34 -6.50 -7.03
CA ASN A 123 8.38 -6.70 -5.95
C ASN A 123 7.07 -5.88 -6.07
N GLY A 124 6.66 -5.52 -7.29
CA GLY A 124 5.43 -4.80 -7.58
C GLY A 124 4.16 -5.64 -7.34
N GLY A 125 3.01 -4.97 -7.34
CA GLY A 125 1.68 -5.57 -7.17
C GLY A 125 1.27 -5.81 -5.72
N LEU A 126 2.11 -5.43 -4.76
CA LEU A 126 1.83 -5.48 -3.33
C LEU A 126 1.05 -4.25 -2.86
N ASN A 127 0.03 -4.42 -2.03
CA ASN A 127 -0.62 -3.30 -1.35
C ASN A 127 0.29 -2.71 -0.27
N LEU A 128 0.58 -1.41 -0.35
CA LEU A 128 1.46 -0.72 0.59
C LEU A 128 0.87 -0.75 2.01
N PRO A 129 1.58 -1.34 2.99
CA PRO A 129 1.15 -1.27 4.37
C PRO A 129 1.24 0.17 4.88
N GLN A 130 0.23 0.57 5.65
CA GLN A 130 0.22 1.86 6.32
C GLN A 130 0.82 1.70 7.71
N VAL A 131 1.76 2.57 8.07
CA VAL A 131 2.31 2.68 9.42
C VAL A 131 2.20 4.12 9.90
N PHE A 132 2.58 4.38 11.15
CA PHE A 132 2.62 5.70 11.74
C PHE A 132 4.02 6.29 11.61
N CYS A 133 4.07 7.57 11.27
CA CYS A 133 5.30 8.33 11.26
C CYS A 133 5.08 9.64 12.03
N LYS A 134 6.17 10.32 12.36
CA LYS A 134 6.17 11.63 12.97
C LYS A 134 7.13 12.54 12.22
N ASP A 135 6.78 13.81 12.14
CA ASP A 135 7.73 14.82 11.67
C ASP A 135 8.81 15.08 12.73
N MET A 136 9.75 15.94 12.38
CA MET A 136 10.84 16.34 13.27
C MET A 136 10.37 17.18 14.47
N ASN A 137 9.15 17.73 14.42
CA ASN A 137 8.51 18.43 15.54
C ASN A 137 7.75 17.47 16.48
N GLY A 138 7.75 16.16 16.19
CA GLY A 138 7.06 15.14 16.98
C GLY A 138 5.56 15.02 16.69
N LYS A 139 5.04 15.69 15.67
CA LYS A 139 3.64 15.55 15.24
C LYS A 139 3.48 14.24 14.47
N VAL A 140 2.54 13.41 14.91
CA VAL A 140 2.25 12.09 14.33
C VAL A 140 1.34 12.22 13.10
N PHE A 141 1.61 11.42 12.09
CA PHE A 141 0.90 11.29 10.82
C PHE A 141 0.76 9.81 10.43
N PHE A 142 -0.17 9.53 9.52
CA PHE A 142 -0.13 8.26 8.78
C PHE A 142 0.87 8.38 7.62
N THR A 143 1.59 7.30 7.32
CA THR A 143 2.50 7.28 6.15
C THR A 143 1.78 7.62 4.85
N ASP A 144 0.53 7.19 4.70
CA ASP A 144 -0.29 7.51 3.53
C ASP A 144 -0.49 9.03 3.36
N ASP A 145 -0.72 9.77 4.45
CA ASP A 145 -0.90 11.23 4.35
C ASP A 145 0.38 11.91 3.85
N VAL A 146 1.54 11.43 4.29
CA VAL A 146 2.84 11.95 3.87
C VAL A 146 3.16 11.60 2.42
N ILE A 147 2.90 10.36 2.01
CA ILE A 147 3.22 9.85 0.68
C ILE A 147 2.30 10.45 -0.38
N PHE A 148 0.99 10.57 -0.11
CA PHE A 148 0.01 10.97 -1.12
C PHE A 148 -0.31 12.47 -1.13
N ARG A 149 -0.09 13.20 -0.02
CA ARG A 149 -0.23 14.67 0.01
C ARG A 149 1.06 15.42 -0.35
N CYS A 150 2.11 14.70 -0.76
CA CYS A 150 3.33 15.33 -1.23
C CYS A 150 3.07 16.15 -2.51
N LYS A 151 3.86 17.20 -2.73
CA LYS A 151 3.71 18.13 -3.85
C LYS A 151 4.30 17.61 -5.17
N GLN A 152 4.39 16.29 -5.32
CA GLN A 152 4.89 15.69 -6.56
C GLN A 152 3.90 15.91 -7.70
N THR A 153 4.43 16.16 -8.89
CA THR A 153 3.65 16.39 -10.12
C THR A 153 3.18 15.07 -10.72
N SER A 154 3.96 14.00 -10.59
CA SER A 154 3.63 12.71 -11.16
C SER A 154 2.39 12.05 -10.56
N ILE A 155 1.66 11.28 -11.39
CA ILE A 155 0.56 10.42 -10.96
C ILE A 155 1.08 9.35 -9.99
N PHE A 156 2.27 8.82 -10.24
CA PHE A 156 2.95 7.90 -9.33
C PHE A 156 3.59 8.68 -8.19
N ARG A 157 3.66 8.08 -7.00
CA ARG A 157 4.32 8.68 -5.84
C ARG A 157 5.60 7.93 -5.54
N LEU A 158 6.71 8.65 -5.43
CA LEU A 158 8.00 8.12 -4.99
C LEU A 158 8.21 8.53 -3.53
N PHE A 159 8.63 7.58 -2.70
CA PHE A 159 9.15 7.87 -1.36
C PHE A 159 10.35 6.97 -1.05
N VAL A 160 11.17 7.40 -0.10
CA VAL A 160 12.34 6.64 0.35
C VAL A 160 12.08 6.08 1.74
N TYR A 161 12.35 4.79 1.92
CA TYR A 161 12.36 4.11 3.21
C TYR A 161 13.80 3.79 3.63
N MET A 162 14.21 4.18 4.83
CA MET A 162 15.57 3.96 5.34
C MET A 162 15.55 3.48 6.79
N ARG A 163 16.61 2.76 7.20
CA ARG A 163 16.75 2.32 8.60
C ARG A 163 17.33 3.43 9.48
N ASN A 164 18.35 4.10 8.96
CA ASN A 164 19.10 5.16 9.63
C ASN A 164 19.30 6.35 8.70
N ASP A 165 19.73 7.47 9.26
CA ASP A 165 20.00 8.74 8.58
C ASP A 165 21.43 8.84 8.01
N GLU A 166 22.25 7.79 8.17
CA GLU A 166 23.66 7.76 7.73
C GLU A 166 23.80 8.01 6.23
N GLU A 167 22.95 7.37 5.43
CA GLU A 167 23.01 7.44 3.98
C GLU A 167 22.09 8.52 3.38
N LEU A 168 21.54 9.41 4.20
CA LEU A 168 20.56 10.41 3.76
C LEU A 168 21.15 11.32 2.66
N ALA A 169 22.39 11.78 2.85
CA ALA A 169 23.09 12.65 1.89
C ALA A 169 23.30 11.96 0.53
N PHE A 170 23.74 10.70 0.54
CA PHE A 170 23.91 9.91 -0.68
C PHE A 170 22.56 9.72 -1.40
N THR A 171 21.51 9.38 -0.66
CA THR A 171 20.16 9.22 -1.22
C THR A 171 19.66 10.48 -1.91
N ARG A 172 19.89 11.65 -1.31
CA ARG A 172 19.51 12.95 -1.90
C ARG A 172 20.21 13.19 -3.24
N THR A 173 21.48 12.81 -3.35
CA THR A 173 22.22 12.87 -4.63
C THR A 173 21.61 11.95 -5.68
N VAL A 174 21.24 10.72 -5.31
CA VAL A 174 20.57 9.78 -6.22
C VAL A 174 19.22 10.34 -6.70
N LEU A 175 18.43 10.94 -5.80
CA LEU A 175 17.14 11.54 -6.16
C LEU A 175 17.28 12.73 -7.13
N ARG A 176 18.35 13.53 -7.00
CA ARG A 176 18.62 14.62 -7.97
C ARG A 176 18.91 14.07 -9.37
N ALA A 177 19.69 13.00 -9.48
CA ALA A 177 19.92 12.33 -10.77
C ALA A 177 18.62 11.74 -11.35
N VAL A 178 17.74 11.24 -10.48
CA VAL A 178 16.41 10.74 -10.85
C VAL A 178 15.47 11.84 -11.33
N GLU A 179 15.51 13.02 -10.71
CA GLU A 179 14.73 14.19 -11.12
C GLU A 179 15.04 14.58 -12.57
N GLU A 180 16.33 14.65 -12.92
CA GLU A 180 16.80 14.91 -14.28
C GLU A 180 16.31 13.83 -15.27
N LEU A 181 16.43 12.56 -14.91
CA LEU A 181 15.99 11.43 -15.74
C LEU A 181 14.47 11.41 -15.96
N SER A 182 13.72 11.78 -14.93
CA SER A 182 12.26 11.81 -14.93
C SER A 182 11.68 13.09 -15.53
N ARG A 183 12.52 14.06 -15.93
CA ARG A 183 12.12 15.39 -16.44
C ARG A 183 11.27 16.18 -15.43
N GLY A 184 11.58 16.06 -14.14
CA GLY A 184 10.88 16.79 -13.07
C GLY A 184 9.56 16.17 -12.61
N GLU A 185 9.20 14.97 -13.06
CA GLU A 185 8.04 14.21 -12.53
C GLU A 185 8.20 13.89 -11.03
N PHE A 186 9.44 13.57 -10.63
CA PHE A 186 9.82 13.34 -9.24
C PHE A 186 10.81 14.41 -8.80
N ALA A 187 10.29 15.56 -8.36
CA ALA A 187 11.12 16.61 -7.77
C ALA A 187 11.77 16.11 -6.47
N ALA A 188 13.11 16.08 -6.40
CA ALA A 188 13.84 15.49 -5.28
C ALA A 188 13.49 16.16 -3.94
N ASP A 189 13.21 17.46 -3.97
CA ASP A 189 12.82 18.26 -2.80
C ASP A 189 11.38 18.03 -2.33
N HIS A 190 10.58 17.22 -3.04
CA HIS A 190 9.22 16.84 -2.64
C HIS A 190 9.07 15.35 -2.33
N VAL A 191 10.17 14.58 -2.39
CA VAL A 191 10.17 13.16 -2.04
C VAL A 191 10.25 13.01 -0.53
N PRO A 192 9.24 12.39 0.11
CA PRO A 192 9.31 12.13 1.54
C PRO A 192 10.27 10.98 1.86
N PHE A 193 10.99 11.14 2.96
CA PHE A 193 11.89 10.16 3.55
C PHE A 193 11.27 9.63 4.82
N VAL A 194 11.08 8.31 4.90
CA VAL A 194 10.58 7.61 6.08
C VAL A 194 11.73 6.81 6.68
N ILE A 195 12.15 7.16 7.90
CA ILE A 195 13.32 6.59 8.56
C ILE A 195 12.93 5.89 9.86
N GLU A 196 13.44 4.70 10.12
CA GLU A 196 13.17 3.98 11.38
C GLU A 196 13.77 4.70 12.60
N LYS A 197 15.05 5.07 12.51
CA LYS A 197 15.79 5.73 13.59
C LYS A 197 16.62 6.89 13.07
N ILE A 198 16.45 8.07 13.66
CA ILE A 198 17.29 9.23 13.40
C ILE A 198 18.33 9.33 14.52
N THR A 199 19.61 9.36 14.15
CA THR A 199 20.74 9.38 15.09
C THR A 199 21.39 10.75 15.20
N LYS A 200 21.37 11.56 14.13
CA LYS A 200 21.95 12.91 14.15
C LYS A 200 20.91 13.95 14.58
N HIS A 201 21.24 14.70 15.63
CA HIS A 201 20.52 15.92 15.99
C HIS A 201 20.90 17.04 15.01
N GLY A 202 19.92 17.67 14.38
CA GLY A 202 20.14 18.74 13.38
C GLY A 202 19.22 18.71 12.16
N ALA A 203 18.34 17.70 12.02
CA ALA A 203 17.38 17.61 10.93
C ALA A 203 16.03 18.30 11.21
N GLU A 204 15.94 19.13 12.25
CA GLU A 204 14.67 19.72 12.74
C GLU A 204 13.92 20.55 11.69
N ASN A 205 14.63 21.11 10.70
CA ASN A 205 14.05 21.93 9.64
C ASN A 205 13.69 21.14 8.36
N ASP A 206 13.91 19.83 8.31
CA ASP A 206 13.68 19.03 7.12
C ASP A 206 12.21 18.61 7.03
N THR A 207 11.42 19.35 6.25
CA THR A 207 9.97 19.14 6.14
C THR A 207 9.59 17.83 5.45
N ASN A 208 10.54 17.17 4.77
CA ASN A 208 10.31 15.93 4.05
C ASN A 208 10.84 14.71 4.82
N LEU A 209 11.39 14.91 6.01
CA LEU A 209 11.95 13.84 6.83
C LEU A 209 10.94 13.42 7.90
N PHE A 210 10.63 12.13 7.91
CA PHE A 210 9.68 11.53 8.83
C PHE A 210 10.30 10.34 9.52
N GLN A 211 10.17 10.28 10.84
CA GLN A 211 10.59 9.13 11.63
C GLN A 211 9.41 8.17 11.83
N ILE A 212 9.64 6.86 11.82
CA ILE A 212 8.62 5.88 12.23
C ILE A 212 8.22 6.16 13.69
N ALA A 213 6.91 6.24 13.93
CA ALA A 213 6.35 6.48 15.26
C ALA A 213 5.95 5.15 15.91
N SER A 214 6.06 5.10 17.24
CA SER A 214 5.64 3.93 18.04
C SER A 214 4.12 3.87 18.24
N ALA A 215 3.64 2.73 18.75
CA ALA A 215 2.23 2.56 19.13
C ALA A 215 1.81 3.58 20.21
N GLU A 216 2.69 3.81 21.19
CA GLU A 216 2.46 4.72 22.31
C GLU A 216 2.42 6.17 21.86
N GLU A 217 3.30 6.56 20.93
CA GLU A 217 3.31 7.89 20.34
C GLU A 217 2.01 8.16 19.56
N PHE A 218 1.54 7.17 18.79
CA PHE A 218 0.25 7.26 18.12
C PHE A 218 -0.91 7.35 19.12
N ALA A 219 -0.92 6.54 20.17
CA ALA A 219 -1.97 6.52 21.19
C ALA A 219 -2.11 7.87 21.92
N ARG A 220 -1.00 8.58 22.15
CA ARG A 220 -0.99 9.93 22.73
C ARG A 220 -1.39 11.03 21.74
N SER A 221 -1.35 10.74 20.44
CA SER A 221 -1.65 11.72 19.41
C SER A 221 -3.15 12.04 19.31
N PRO A 222 -3.53 13.22 18.79
CA PRO A 222 -4.92 13.53 18.49
C PRO A 222 -5.58 12.54 17.50
N LEU A 223 -4.79 11.82 16.70
CA LEU A 223 -5.29 10.86 15.71
C LEU A 223 -5.92 9.62 16.35
N CYS A 224 -5.58 9.29 17.59
CA CYS A 224 -6.16 8.17 18.32
C CYS A 224 -7.45 8.53 19.07
N ARG A 225 -7.84 9.81 19.14
CA ARG A 225 -9.06 10.23 19.85
C ARG A 225 -10.29 9.60 19.18
N GLY A 226 -11.08 8.86 19.98
CA GLY A 226 -12.26 8.14 19.48
C GLY A 226 -11.93 6.89 18.65
N ARG A 227 -10.68 6.42 18.65
CA ARG A 227 -10.24 5.17 18.01
C ARG A 227 -9.72 4.19 19.05
N PRO A 228 -9.83 2.87 18.81
CA PRO A 228 -9.18 1.89 19.67
C PRO A 228 -7.66 2.09 19.64
N GLU A 229 -7.00 1.74 20.74
CA GLU A 229 -5.55 1.74 20.81
C GLU A 229 -4.96 0.79 19.74
N PRO A 230 -3.77 1.12 19.19
CA PRO A 230 -3.13 0.35 18.13
C PRO A 230 -2.47 -0.93 18.67
N THR A 231 -3.25 -1.82 19.29
CA THR A 231 -2.77 -3.10 19.79
C THR A 231 -2.23 -3.96 18.63
N TYR A 232 -1.06 -4.57 18.82
CA TYR A 232 -0.34 -5.37 17.81
C TYR A 232 0.19 -4.58 16.60
N TYR A 233 0.33 -3.26 16.72
CA TYR A 233 0.96 -2.45 15.70
C TYR A 233 2.41 -2.88 15.44
N GLU A 234 2.75 -3.05 14.17
CA GLU A 234 4.09 -3.40 13.71
C GLU A 234 4.73 -2.19 13.02
N PRO A 235 5.64 -1.45 13.68
CA PRO A 235 6.20 -0.21 13.13
C PRO A 235 7.04 -0.43 11.87
N PHE A 236 7.65 -1.61 11.72
CA PHE A 236 8.55 -1.94 10.61
C PHE A 236 7.86 -2.78 9.52
N LEU A 237 6.53 -2.73 9.45
CA LEU A 237 5.76 -3.53 8.49
C LEU A 237 6.11 -3.19 7.03
N ILE A 238 6.37 -1.91 6.72
CA ILE A 238 6.85 -1.50 5.38
C ILE A 238 8.16 -2.22 5.03
N ARG A 239 9.14 -2.22 5.94
CA ARG A 239 10.42 -2.93 5.72
C ARG A 239 10.21 -4.42 5.50
N ARG A 240 9.40 -5.06 6.35
CA ARG A 240 9.19 -6.52 6.32
C ARG A 240 8.61 -6.99 4.99
N GLU A 241 7.66 -6.23 4.46
CA GLU A 241 6.82 -6.61 3.32
C GLU A 241 7.38 -6.08 1.98
N VAL A 242 7.78 -4.80 1.93
CA VAL A 242 8.23 -4.16 0.69
C VAL A 242 9.71 -4.46 0.39
N ARG A 243 10.54 -4.54 1.44
CA ARG A 243 11.98 -4.90 1.37
C ARG A 243 12.77 -4.13 0.29
N ALA A 244 12.53 -2.82 0.23
CA ALA A 244 13.22 -1.93 -0.68
C ALA A 244 13.44 -0.55 -0.06
N ARG A 245 14.40 0.18 -0.61
CA ARG A 245 14.70 1.56 -0.21
C ARG A 245 13.87 2.60 -0.95
N TYR A 246 13.84 2.52 -2.27
CA TYR A 246 13.09 3.45 -3.12
C TYR A 246 11.80 2.79 -3.56
N ILE A 247 10.66 3.37 -3.19
CA ILE A 247 9.37 2.74 -3.38
C ILE A 247 8.51 3.67 -4.22
N ILE A 248 8.07 3.16 -5.37
CA ILE A 248 7.15 3.85 -6.26
C ILE A 248 5.77 3.22 -6.08
N VAL A 249 4.78 4.05 -5.78
CA VAL A 249 3.42 3.62 -5.45
C VAL A 249 2.42 4.33 -6.35
N ARG A 250 1.39 3.58 -6.75
CA ARG A 250 0.24 4.09 -7.50
C ARG A 250 -0.73 4.84 -6.58
N PRO A 251 -1.59 5.72 -7.10
CA PRO A 251 -2.62 6.40 -6.30
C PRO A 251 -3.56 5.48 -5.54
N ASP A 252 -3.72 4.22 -5.98
CA ASP A 252 -4.52 3.19 -5.32
C ASP A 252 -3.76 2.38 -4.25
N ARG A 253 -2.60 2.87 -3.81
CA ARG A 253 -1.72 2.28 -2.78
C ARG A 253 -1.02 0.98 -3.17
N ILE A 254 -1.05 0.60 -4.44
CA ILE A 254 -0.33 -0.56 -4.92
C ILE A 254 1.08 -0.17 -5.30
N VAL A 255 2.07 -0.92 -4.82
CA VAL A 255 3.47 -0.73 -5.16
C VAL A 255 3.64 -1.02 -6.65
N PHE A 256 4.07 0.00 -7.39
CA PHE A 256 4.46 -0.14 -8.80
C PHE A 256 5.81 -0.86 -8.90
N ALA A 257 6.79 -0.38 -8.13
CA ALA A 257 8.13 -0.95 -8.04
C ALA A 257 8.76 -0.65 -6.68
N ALA A 258 9.52 -1.62 -6.19
CA ALA A 258 10.31 -1.56 -4.97
C ALA A 258 11.78 -1.79 -5.35
N CYS A 259 12.58 -0.73 -5.27
CA CYS A 259 13.95 -0.68 -5.76
C CYS A 259 14.92 -0.56 -4.59
N GLU A 260 15.91 -1.46 -4.50
CA GLU A 260 16.93 -1.42 -3.44
C GLU A 260 18.05 -0.41 -3.77
N ASP A 261 18.36 -0.26 -5.06
CA ASP A 261 19.51 0.49 -5.55
C ASP A 261 19.14 1.52 -6.64
N GLU A 262 20.12 2.34 -7.02
CA GLU A 262 19.96 3.37 -8.05
C GLU A 262 19.62 2.78 -9.43
N GLN A 263 20.17 1.61 -9.78
CA GLN A 263 19.99 1.02 -11.11
C GLN A 263 18.57 0.47 -11.32
N SER A 264 18.04 -0.22 -10.32
CA SER A 264 16.66 -0.68 -10.27
C SER A 264 15.69 0.49 -10.26
N LEU A 265 16.01 1.58 -9.55
CA LEU A 265 15.22 2.82 -9.57
C LEU A 265 15.18 3.47 -10.96
N LYS A 266 16.33 3.62 -11.61
CA LYS A 266 16.42 4.13 -13.00
C LYS A 266 15.61 3.28 -13.97
N THR A 267 15.67 1.96 -13.81
CA THR A 267 14.88 1.01 -14.62
C THR A 267 13.37 1.22 -14.42
N ALA A 268 12.92 1.35 -13.16
CA ALA A 268 11.51 1.60 -12.86
C ALA A 268 11.02 2.94 -13.43
N ILE A 269 11.82 4.01 -13.33
CA ILE A 269 11.50 5.32 -13.90
C ILE A 269 11.44 5.26 -15.43
N GLY A 270 12.34 4.51 -16.07
CA GLY A 270 12.28 4.24 -17.51
C GLY A 270 10.93 3.67 -17.92
N ARG A 271 10.46 2.64 -17.20
CA ARG A 271 9.14 2.03 -17.43
C ARG A 271 7.97 2.98 -17.18
N ILE A 272 8.06 3.84 -16.16
CA ILE A 272 7.04 4.87 -15.91
C ILE A 272 6.98 5.85 -17.08
N LYS A 273 8.13 6.27 -17.61
CA LYS A 273 8.18 7.16 -18.78
C LYS A 273 7.56 6.51 -20.00
N ASP A 274 7.74 5.21 -20.20
CA ASP A 274 7.06 4.49 -21.28
C ASP A 274 5.54 4.55 -21.09
N ILE A 275 5.05 4.31 -19.87
CA ILE A 275 3.61 4.36 -19.53
C ILE A 275 3.04 5.79 -19.66
N LEU A 276 3.79 6.81 -19.25
CA LEU A 276 3.37 8.23 -19.32
C LEU A 276 3.59 8.86 -20.71
N ARG A 277 4.35 8.24 -21.60
CA ARG A 277 4.52 8.70 -23.00
C ARG A 277 3.60 7.99 -23.98
N CYS A 278 3.03 6.86 -23.57
CA CYS A 278 2.16 6.05 -24.39
C CYS A 278 0.95 6.85 -24.86
#